data_AF-A0A1W9VEH6-F1
#
_entry.id   AF-A0A1W9VEH6-F1
#
_cell.length_a   1.000
_cell.length_b   1.000
_cell.length_c   1.000
_cell.angle_alpha   90.00
_cell.angle_beta   90.00
_cell.angle_gamma   90.00
#
_symmetry.space_group_name_H-M   'P 1'
#
loop_
_entity.id
_entity.type
_entity.pdbx_description
1 polymer ?
#
loop_
_entity_poly.entity_id
_entity_poly.type
_entity_poly.pdbx_seq_one_letter_code
_entity_poly.pdbx_strand_id
1 'polypeptide(L)'
;MEKLDLQTAFVNKKLETEVLILLQGDKSKSFLILHSGLVEILYNPALKPGSSPGEILEGSLRIGLIKGNALIDVMGLLNSEESLSFSIRTISNCIITSRPTEADEFISLMQEDLPLNLKVLRDLISRIESSVYIFKNYKYLWHKYASIADTLALGCKIPESAYLPETVSREGSSLEEYATFLNLRIKENMVYKKCEPWDYNLFLGRLQDQLDLYKDHDDLRVEDIIDNRQYLFIKRLVQKEDKVLAALFRKDEPSNRYLFNILGETIAKMLDCNKNLACEIDGLMNILYSEKGWIKRIITENDTEDLAVRNFIHFLTKFSWRCRKDTHLLLGKDILKEYTVFSSLKKFKEYTAPQEIVEQAEGTDQKKDSKRLLKYKGLFQKILDFSGMSEEFKDNLTQLMDNLIKSENKFASSPDMEKLRSDLSEKYWELYEHCFLKIIDSDLKGFIPGIMLHFGLIDERLLNARELELIDEFYAGNLYSDETIPVMTLPYFLEKIYKSTINPSMTEMGDNFQTVLKNQEKMTRKEKEKSYLFENTPEDRVRFEIRKIAGDLSRVLFGNKKKSLCGRRWMETRRTALADCSFLSILRGNWRILC
;
A
#
# COMPACT_ATOMS: atom_id res chain seq x y z
N MET A 1 -14.08 -28.63 -17.98
CA MET A 1 -12.98 -28.42 -17.02
C MET A 1 -12.36 -29.76 -16.70
N GLU A 2 -11.05 -29.91 -16.91
CA GLU A 2 -10.33 -31.16 -16.64
C GLU A 2 -10.06 -31.27 -15.14
N LYS A 3 -10.44 -32.41 -14.53
CA LYS A 3 -10.11 -32.75 -13.14
C LYS A 3 -9.00 -33.80 -13.15
N LEU A 4 -7.97 -33.56 -12.36
CA LEU A 4 -6.85 -34.46 -12.24
C LEU A 4 -7.23 -35.71 -11.43
N ASP A 5 -7.00 -36.90 -11.99
CA ASP A 5 -7.12 -38.14 -11.25
C ASP A 5 -5.89 -38.34 -10.36
N LEU A 6 -6.11 -38.37 -9.05
CA LEU A 6 -5.08 -38.49 -8.02
C LEU A 6 -4.89 -39.91 -7.50
N GLN A 7 -5.71 -40.87 -7.98
CA GLN A 7 -5.58 -42.28 -7.60
C GLN A 7 -4.37 -42.95 -8.26
N THR A 8 -3.86 -42.37 -9.34
CA THR A 8 -2.70 -42.87 -10.07
C THR A 8 -1.45 -42.04 -9.77
N ALA A 9 -0.32 -42.72 -9.54
CA ALA A 9 0.96 -42.06 -9.40
C ALA A 9 1.45 -41.54 -10.75
N PHE A 10 1.91 -40.30 -10.80
CA PHE A 10 2.54 -39.73 -12.00
C PHE A 10 3.66 -38.76 -11.62
N VAL A 11 4.66 -38.66 -12.47
CA VAL A 11 5.84 -37.82 -12.24
C VAL A 11 5.94 -36.80 -13.36
N ASN A 12 6.14 -35.53 -13.01
CA ASN A 12 6.35 -34.42 -13.94
C ASN A 12 5.25 -34.29 -15.01
N LYS A 13 3.99 -34.54 -14.65
CA LYS A 13 2.85 -34.34 -15.55
C LYS A 13 2.70 -32.84 -15.81
N LYS A 14 2.69 -32.47 -17.08
CA LYS A 14 2.42 -31.10 -17.52
C LYS A 14 0.92 -30.87 -17.51
N LEU A 15 0.49 -29.81 -16.85
CA LEU A 15 -0.90 -29.38 -16.77
C LEU A 15 -1.01 -27.99 -17.41
N GLU A 16 -2.07 -27.79 -18.17
CA GLU A 16 -2.42 -26.49 -18.74
C GLU A 16 -3.07 -25.59 -17.68
N THR A 17 -3.42 -24.36 -18.07
CA THR A 17 -4.16 -23.42 -17.23
C THR A 17 -5.59 -23.88 -16.98
N GLU A 18 -6.15 -23.56 -15.81
CA GLU A 18 -7.53 -23.88 -15.40
C GLU A 18 -7.84 -25.38 -15.17
N VAL A 19 -6.81 -26.19 -14.94
CA VAL A 19 -6.97 -27.59 -14.54
C VAL A 19 -7.22 -27.68 -13.03
N LEU A 20 -8.25 -28.43 -12.64
CA LEU A 20 -8.62 -28.66 -11.25
C LEU A 20 -7.77 -29.80 -10.68
N ILE A 21 -7.01 -29.51 -9.61
CA ILE A 21 -6.13 -30.45 -8.93
C ILE A 21 -6.87 -31.09 -7.75
N LEU A 22 -7.41 -30.26 -6.85
CA LEU A 22 -8.18 -30.69 -5.68
C LEU A 22 -9.53 -29.97 -5.66
N LEU A 23 -10.57 -30.65 -5.20
CA LEU A 23 -11.91 -30.09 -5.09
C LEU A 23 -12.33 -30.07 -3.61
N GLN A 24 -12.91 -28.94 -3.20
CA GLN A 24 -13.51 -28.79 -1.88
C GLN A 24 -14.59 -29.86 -1.65
N GLY A 25 -14.52 -30.56 -0.52
CA GLY A 25 -15.40 -31.67 -0.17
C GLY A 25 -14.86 -33.06 -0.52
N ASP A 26 -13.84 -33.17 -1.38
CA ASP A 26 -13.19 -34.45 -1.68
C ASP A 26 -12.26 -34.90 -0.54
N LYS A 27 -11.93 -36.19 -0.53
CA LYS A 27 -10.84 -36.73 0.31
C LYS A 27 -9.56 -36.81 -0.50
N SER A 28 -8.46 -36.34 0.06
CA SER A 28 -7.12 -36.45 -0.53
C SER A 28 -6.30 -37.47 0.23
N LYS A 29 -5.63 -38.37 -0.50
CA LYS A 29 -4.65 -39.34 0.03
C LYS A 29 -3.40 -39.35 -0.85
N SER A 30 -3.09 -38.22 -1.47
CA SER A 30 -1.97 -38.11 -2.38
C SER A 30 -1.03 -36.99 -1.98
N PHE A 31 0.25 -37.32 -2.02
CA PHE A 31 1.36 -36.42 -1.90
C PHE A 31 1.60 -35.71 -3.24
N LEU A 32 1.45 -34.39 -3.26
CA LEU A 32 1.45 -33.59 -4.49
C LEU A 32 2.56 -32.54 -4.51
N ILE A 33 3.56 -32.68 -5.38
CA ILE A 33 4.61 -31.66 -5.55
C ILE A 33 4.34 -30.86 -6.82
N LEU A 34 4.22 -29.53 -6.67
CA LEU A 34 4.39 -28.58 -7.76
C LEU A 34 5.88 -28.38 -8.00
N HIS A 35 6.39 -28.60 -9.21
CA HIS A 35 7.79 -28.32 -9.55
C HIS A 35 7.97 -26.93 -10.14
N SER A 36 6.99 -26.49 -10.92
CA SER A 36 6.97 -25.19 -11.59
C SER A 36 5.54 -24.78 -11.88
N GLY A 37 5.31 -23.46 -11.92
CA GLY A 37 4.01 -22.87 -12.23
C GLY A 37 3.41 -22.16 -11.02
N LEU A 38 2.15 -21.76 -11.15
CA LEU A 38 1.39 -21.05 -10.15
C LEU A 38 -0.02 -21.62 -10.06
N VAL A 39 -0.44 -21.84 -8.83
CA VAL A 39 -1.68 -22.50 -8.47
C VAL A 39 -2.38 -21.65 -7.41
N GLU A 40 -3.70 -21.55 -7.47
CA GLU A 40 -4.50 -20.87 -6.45
C GLU A 40 -5.25 -21.85 -5.55
N ILE A 41 -5.47 -21.40 -4.31
CA ILE A 41 -6.32 -22.05 -3.32
C ILE A 41 -7.62 -21.27 -3.29
N LEU A 42 -8.73 -21.98 -3.49
CA LEU A 42 -10.07 -21.45 -3.69
C LEU A 42 -11.00 -21.99 -2.61
N TYR A 43 -11.88 -21.15 -2.09
CA TYR A 43 -12.90 -21.52 -1.11
C TYR A 43 -14.27 -21.04 -1.54
N ASN A 44 -15.25 -21.93 -1.60
CA ASN A 44 -16.64 -21.56 -1.82
C ASN A 44 -17.41 -21.53 -0.48
N PRO A 45 -17.90 -20.35 -0.04
CA PRO A 45 -18.69 -20.22 1.18
C PRO A 45 -20.12 -20.78 1.03
N ALA A 46 -20.67 -20.78 -0.19
CA ALA A 46 -22.05 -21.19 -0.50
C ALA A 46 -22.12 -22.63 -1.05
N LEU A 47 -21.22 -23.51 -0.59
CA LEU A 47 -21.17 -24.89 -1.06
C LEU A 47 -22.47 -25.63 -0.73
N LYS A 48 -23.19 -26.08 -1.77
CA LYS A 48 -24.35 -26.96 -1.62
C LYS A 48 -23.91 -28.42 -1.80
N PRO A 49 -24.47 -29.36 -1.02
CA PRO A 49 -24.21 -30.77 -1.23
C PRO A 49 -24.68 -31.19 -2.63
N GLY A 50 -23.79 -31.79 -3.42
CA GLY A 50 -24.06 -32.22 -4.79
C GLY A 50 -23.79 -31.17 -5.89
N SER A 51 -23.25 -29.99 -5.56
CA SER A 51 -22.85 -29.00 -6.57
C SER A 51 -21.80 -29.55 -7.53
N SER A 52 -21.92 -29.15 -8.81
CA SER A 52 -20.94 -29.52 -9.83
C SER A 52 -19.59 -28.81 -9.61
N PRO A 53 -18.45 -29.36 -10.07
CA PRO A 53 -17.16 -28.68 -9.93
C PRO A 53 -17.14 -27.27 -10.53
N GLY A 54 -17.91 -27.01 -11.59
CA GLY A 54 -18.05 -25.69 -12.18
C GLY A 54 -18.72 -24.69 -11.24
N GLU A 55 -19.87 -25.06 -10.67
CA GLU A 55 -20.58 -24.23 -9.67
C GLU A 55 -19.73 -23.92 -8.45
N ILE A 56 -18.95 -24.92 -7.99
CA ILE A 56 -18.06 -24.74 -6.85
C ILE A 56 -17.03 -23.64 -7.14
N LEU A 57 -16.43 -23.63 -8.33
CA LEU A 57 -15.40 -22.66 -8.68
C LEU A 57 -15.95 -21.28 -9.05
N GLU A 58 -17.12 -21.19 -9.67
CA GLU A 58 -17.76 -19.89 -9.98
C GLU A 58 -18.08 -19.10 -8.70
N GLY A 59 -18.52 -19.78 -7.64
CA GLY A 59 -18.76 -19.16 -6.33
C GLY A 59 -17.52 -19.05 -5.45
N SER A 60 -16.35 -19.51 -5.90
CA SER A 60 -15.15 -19.56 -5.05
C SER A 60 -14.43 -18.22 -4.94
N LEU A 61 -13.85 -17.99 -3.77
CA LEU A 61 -12.94 -16.90 -3.45
C LEU A 61 -11.51 -17.45 -3.40
N ARG A 62 -10.55 -16.76 -4.00
CA ARG A 62 -9.14 -17.05 -3.75
C ARG A 62 -8.82 -16.71 -2.29
N ILE A 63 -8.17 -17.64 -1.61
CA ILE A 63 -7.70 -17.50 -0.21
C ILE A 63 -6.19 -17.71 -0.07
N GLY A 64 -5.52 -18.16 -1.14
CA GLY A 64 -4.09 -18.42 -1.14
C GLY A 64 -3.52 -18.63 -2.53
N LEU A 65 -2.19 -18.52 -2.64
CA LEU A 65 -1.43 -18.79 -3.86
C LEU A 65 -0.23 -19.68 -3.52
N ILE A 66 0.06 -20.64 -4.41
CA ILE A 66 1.22 -21.53 -4.34
C ILE A 66 2.02 -21.34 -5.62
N LYS A 67 3.33 -21.07 -5.49
CA LYS A 67 4.21 -20.78 -6.63
C LYS A 67 5.47 -21.63 -6.58
N GLY A 68 5.89 -22.14 -7.73
CA GLY A 68 7.21 -22.75 -7.90
C GLY A 68 7.29 -24.16 -7.33
N ASN A 69 8.44 -24.49 -6.74
CA ASN A 69 8.70 -25.83 -6.24
C ASN A 69 8.14 -26.01 -4.83
N ALA A 70 6.89 -26.45 -4.72
CA ALA A 70 6.13 -26.42 -3.48
C ALA A 70 5.30 -27.69 -3.27
N LEU A 71 5.11 -28.07 -2.01
CA LEU A 71 4.21 -29.14 -1.62
C LEU A 71 2.77 -28.63 -1.58
N ILE A 72 1.88 -29.32 -2.28
CA ILE A 72 0.44 -29.08 -2.31
C ILE A 72 -0.20 -30.02 -1.28
N ASP A 73 -1.01 -29.43 -0.39
CA ASP A 73 -1.88 -30.16 0.56
C ASP A 73 -1.20 -31.14 1.53
N VAL A 74 -0.39 -30.61 2.46
CA VAL A 74 0.17 -31.42 3.58
C VAL A 74 -0.90 -31.80 4.59
N MET A 75 -1.89 -30.93 4.79
CA MET A 75 -2.90 -31.12 5.83
C MET A 75 -3.93 -32.18 5.45
N GLY A 76 -4.40 -32.22 4.20
CA GLY A 76 -5.25 -33.31 3.73
C GLY A 76 -4.56 -34.68 3.83
N LEU A 77 -3.24 -34.71 3.63
CA LEU A 77 -2.44 -35.92 3.80
C LEU A 77 -2.27 -36.35 5.26
N LEU A 78 -2.00 -35.42 6.17
CA LEU A 78 -1.82 -35.70 7.60
C LEU A 78 -3.15 -35.97 8.33
N ASN A 79 -4.25 -35.36 7.88
CA ASN A 79 -5.59 -35.49 8.44
C ASN A 79 -6.51 -36.27 7.50
N SER A 80 -6.19 -37.53 7.25
CA SER A 80 -6.84 -38.40 6.24
C SER A 80 -8.35 -38.64 6.43
N GLU A 81 -8.93 -38.24 7.56
CA GLU A 81 -10.35 -38.44 7.88
C GLU A 81 -11.24 -37.28 7.42
N GLU A 82 -10.70 -36.07 7.30
CA GLU A 82 -11.45 -34.85 6.98
C GLU A 82 -11.57 -34.63 5.46
N SER A 83 -12.71 -34.10 5.02
CA SER A 83 -12.86 -33.62 3.66
C SER A 83 -12.12 -32.29 3.48
N LEU A 84 -11.60 -32.06 2.27
CA LEU A 84 -10.88 -30.84 1.96
C LEU A 84 -11.77 -29.62 2.12
N SER A 85 -11.29 -28.62 2.85
CA SER A 85 -12.00 -27.36 3.06
C SER A 85 -11.84 -26.38 1.89
N PHE A 86 -10.99 -26.68 0.90
CA PHE A 86 -10.68 -25.81 -0.23
C PHE A 86 -10.49 -26.59 -1.54
N SER A 87 -10.58 -25.89 -2.66
CA SER A 87 -10.24 -26.37 -4.00
C SER A 87 -8.90 -25.79 -4.46
N ILE A 88 -8.20 -26.47 -5.37
CA ILE A 88 -6.92 -26.04 -5.92
C ILE A 88 -6.94 -26.13 -7.44
N ARG A 89 -6.59 -25.02 -8.11
CA ARG A 89 -6.62 -24.89 -9.59
C ARG A 89 -5.34 -24.26 -10.13
N THR A 90 -4.89 -24.71 -11.31
CA THR A 90 -3.74 -24.11 -12.01
C THR A 90 -4.10 -22.74 -12.61
N ILE A 91 -3.25 -21.74 -12.39
CA ILE A 91 -3.36 -20.41 -13.04
C ILE A 91 -2.42 -20.32 -14.24
N SER A 92 -1.23 -20.94 -14.15
CA SER A 92 -0.28 -21.04 -15.25
C SER A 92 -0.09 -22.50 -15.67
N ASN A 93 0.64 -22.72 -16.76
CA ASN A 93 1.15 -24.05 -17.08
C ASN A 93 1.99 -24.55 -15.89
N CYS A 94 1.66 -25.74 -15.40
CA CYS A 94 2.24 -26.32 -14.20
C CYS A 94 2.89 -27.68 -14.49
N ILE A 95 3.88 -28.06 -13.69
CA ILE A 95 4.46 -29.41 -13.70
C ILE A 95 4.23 -29.99 -12.31
N ILE A 96 3.48 -31.09 -12.23
CA ILE A 96 3.08 -31.71 -10.96
C ILE A 96 3.48 -33.18 -10.92
N THR A 97 3.93 -33.62 -9.75
CA THR A 97 4.10 -35.03 -9.40
C THR A 97 3.08 -35.39 -8.33
N SER A 98 2.35 -36.50 -8.54
CA SER A 98 1.44 -37.09 -7.56
C SER A 98 1.93 -38.47 -7.17
N ARG A 99 1.90 -38.76 -5.87
CA ARG A 99 2.08 -40.10 -5.32
C ARG A 99 0.96 -40.37 -4.32
N PRO A 100 0.09 -41.36 -4.55
CA PRO A 100 -0.83 -41.83 -3.52
C PRO A 100 0.01 -42.37 -2.35
N THR A 101 -0.22 -41.87 -1.14
CA THR A 101 0.60 -42.18 0.04
C THR A 101 -0.23 -41.95 1.29
N GLU A 102 -0.12 -42.81 2.29
CA GLU A 102 -0.76 -42.59 3.61
C GLU A 102 0.17 -41.74 4.51
N ALA A 103 -0.37 -41.12 5.55
CA ALA A 103 0.36 -40.18 6.41
C ALA A 103 1.67 -40.77 6.99
N ASP A 104 1.63 -42.01 7.50
CA ASP A 104 2.79 -42.66 8.13
C ASP A 104 3.87 -43.04 7.10
N GLU A 105 3.46 -43.43 5.89
CA GLU A 105 4.37 -43.71 4.78
C GLU A 105 5.06 -42.43 4.27
N PHE A 106 4.32 -41.31 4.25
CA PHE A 106 4.87 -39.99 3.94
C PHE A 106 5.96 -39.58 4.93
N ILE A 107 5.71 -39.73 6.23
CA ILE A 107 6.70 -39.40 7.27
C ILE A 107 7.94 -40.28 7.16
N SER A 108 7.75 -41.57 6.87
CA SER A 108 8.85 -42.52 6.64
C SER A 108 9.69 -42.11 5.42
N LEU A 109 9.05 -41.74 4.30
CA LEU A 109 9.71 -41.26 3.09
C LEU A 109 10.56 -40.00 3.36
N MET A 110 10.04 -39.06 4.15
CA MET A 110 10.78 -37.85 4.53
C MET A 110 11.97 -38.15 5.46
N GLN A 111 11.97 -39.25 6.18
CA GLN A 111 13.14 -39.66 6.98
C GLN A 111 14.22 -40.31 6.13
N GLU A 112 13.82 -41.09 5.14
CA GLU A 112 14.75 -41.74 4.21
C GLU A 112 15.43 -40.70 3.28
N ASP A 113 14.65 -39.77 2.72
CA ASP A 113 15.13 -38.70 1.83
C ASP A 113 15.25 -37.35 2.57
N LEU A 114 16.34 -37.20 3.32
CA LEU A 114 16.64 -35.97 4.05
C LEU A 114 16.70 -34.71 3.16
N PRO A 115 17.34 -34.72 1.97
CA PRO A 115 17.30 -33.57 1.05
C PRO A 115 15.88 -33.14 0.70
N LEU A 116 14.99 -34.09 0.38
CA LEU A 116 13.59 -33.80 0.09
C LEU A 116 12.87 -33.23 1.31
N ASN A 117 13.06 -33.83 2.49
CA ASN A 117 12.47 -33.37 3.74
C ASN A 117 12.83 -31.92 4.07
N LEU A 118 14.13 -31.58 4.06
CA LEU A 118 14.56 -30.20 4.33
C LEU A 118 13.99 -29.20 3.33
N LYS A 119 13.85 -29.62 2.07
CA LYS A 119 13.22 -28.80 1.03
C LYS A 119 11.74 -28.58 1.33
N VAL A 120 11.00 -29.62 1.72
CA VAL A 120 9.58 -29.51 2.09
C VAL A 120 9.41 -28.63 3.32
N LEU A 121 10.21 -28.79 4.37
CA LEU A 121 10.12 -27.95 5.58
C LEU A 121 10.34 -26.46 5.26
N ARG A 122 11.31 -26.15 4.40
CA ARG A 122 11.57 -24.78 3.92
C ARG A 122 10.40 -24.23 3.10
N ASP A 123 9.83 -25.05 2.24
CA ASP A 123 8.65 -24.68 1.47
C ASP A 123 7.46 -24.37 2.38
N LEU A 124 7.19 -25.18 3.41
CA LEU A 124 6.11 -24.92 4.35
C LEU A 124 6.29 -23.60 5.10
N ILE A 125 7.52 -23.26 5.49
CA ILE A 125 7.81 -21.95 6.09
C ILE A 125 7.53 -20.82 5.09
N SER A 126 7.99 -20.94 3.84
CA SER A 126 7.72 -19.98 2.77
C SER A 126 6.22 -19.83 2.48
N ARG A 127 5.45 -20.92 2.59
CA ARG A 127 3.98 -20.91 2.46
C ARG A 127 3.32 -20.16 3.61
N ILE A 128 3.77 -20.34 4.85
CA ILE A 128 3.27 -19.56 6.01
C ILE A 128 3.53 -18.06 5.77
N GLU A 129 4.73 -17.68 5.35
CA GLU A 129 5.07 -16.28 5.06
C GLU A 129 4.19 -15.70 3.93
N SER A 130 3.94 -16.49 2.89
CA SER A 130 3.05 -16.10 1.79
C SER A 130 1.60 -15.93 2.27
N SER A 131 1.10 -16.81 3.12
CA SER A 131 -0.24 -16.69 3.73
C SER A 131 -0.33 -15.46 4.63
N VAL A 132 0.70 -15.14 5.41
CA VAL A 132 0.78 -13.93 6.24
C VAL A 132 0.79 -12.65 5.39
N TYR A 133 1.51 -12.66 4.26
CA TYR A 133 1.50 -11.54 3.33
C TYR A 133 0.10 -11.31 2.75
N ILE A 134 -0.57 -12.39 2.34
CA ILE A 134 -1.94 -12.34 1.83
C ILE A 134 -2.92 -11.83 2.90
N PHE A 135 -2.81 -12.31 4.14
CA PHE A 135 -3.63 -11.87 5.27
C PHE A 135 -3.60 -10.34 5.45
N LYS A 136 -2.40 -9.76 5.47
CA LYS A 136 -2.22 -8.29 5.58
C LYS A 136 -2.89 -7.54 4.44
N ASN A 137 -2.80 -8.08 3.23
CA ASN A 137 -3.43 -7.48 2.06
C ASN A 137 -4.96 -7.63 2.06
N TYR A 138 -5.51 -8.74 2.57
CA TYR A 138 -6.95 -8.89 2.78
C TYR A 138 -7.46 -7.89 3.80
N LYS A 139 -6.79 -7.77 4.96
CA LYS A 139 -7.15 -6.75 5.95
C LYS A 139 -7.17 -5.35 5.34
N TYR A 140 -6.14 -4.99 4.57
CA TYR A 140 -6.11 -3.72 3.85
C TYR A 140 -7.25 -3.54 2.84
N LEU A 141 -7.59 -4.59 2.08
CA LEU A 141 -8.71 -4.56 1.14
C LEU A 141 -10.05 -4.42 1.88
N TRP A 142 -10.21 -5.10 3.01
CA TRP A 142 -11.37 -4.99 3.89
C TRP A 142 -11.56 -3.56 4.39
N HIS A 143 -10.51 -2.89 4.89
CA HIS A 143 -10.60 -1.48 5.32
C HIS A 143 -11.08 -0.55 4.21
N LYS A 144 -10.67 -0.80 2.95
CA LYS A 144 -11.16 -0.01 1.82
C LYS A 144 -12.66 -0.16 1.62
N TYR A 145 -13.18 -1.39 1.63
CA TYR A 145 -14.60 -1.62 1.47
C TYR A 145 -15.40 -1.12 2.68
N ALA A 146 -14.91 -1.32 3.90
CA ALA A 146 -15.51 -0.78 5.11
C ALA A 146 -15.56 0.76 5.08
N SER A 147 -14.48 1.42 4.64
CA SER A 147 -14.43 2.87 4.46
C SER A 147 -15.47 3.36 3.46
N ILE A 148 -15.69 2.64 2.35
CA ILE A 148 -16.79 2.97 1.42
C ILE A 148 -18.14 2.87 2.12
N ALA A 149 -18.40 1.77 2.82
CA ALA A 149 -19.66 1.55 3.53
C ALA A 149 -19.95 2.66 4.56
N ASP A 150 -18.95 3.00 5.38
CA ASP A 150 -19.05 4.03 6.40
C ASP A 150 -19.27 5.42 5.79
N THR A 151 -18.54 5.72 4.72
CA THR A 151 -18.64 7.01 4.03
C THR A 151 -20.02 7.18 3.37
N LEU A 152 -20.61 6.11 2.82
CA LEU A 152 -21.97 6.13 2.28
C LEU A 152 -23.02 6.32 3.38
N ALA A 153 -22.85 5.65 4.51
CA ALA A 153 -23.76 5.76 5.64
C ALA A 153 -23.75 7.18 6.24
N LEU A 154 -22.59 7.83 6.33
CA LEU A 154 -22.48 9.21 6.81
C LEU A 154 -23.09 10.25 5.84
N GLY A 155 -23.11 9.97 4.53
CA GLY A 155 -23.77 10.81 3.55
C GLY A 155 -25.31 10.68 3.55
N CYS A 156 -25.85 9.60 4.12
CA CYS A 156 -27.27 9.30 4.07
C CYS A 156 -28.09 10.23 4.98
N LYS A 157 -29.28 10.65 4.51
CA LYS A 157 -30.23 11.44 5.31
C LYS A 157 -30.94 10.53 6.31
N ILE A 158 -30.82 10.84 7.59
CA ILE A 158 -31.43 10.07 8.68
C ILE A 158 -32.90 10.50 8.85
N PRO A 159 -33.87 9.56 8.91
CA PRO A 159 -35.23 9.89 9.29
C PRO A 159 -35.29 10.30 10.77
N GLU A 160 -36.03 11.38 11.08
CA GLU A 160 -36.12 11.98 12.42
C GLU A 160 -36.66 11.03 13.52
N SER A 161 -37.23 9.87 13.15
CA SER A 161 -37.86 8.89 14.03
C SER A 161 -37.16 7.52 14.12
N ALA A 162 -35.89 7.40 13.71
CA ALA A 162 -35.20 6.12 13.70
C ALA A 162 -34.95 5.55 15.11
N TYR A 163 -35.33 4.30 15.32
CA TYR A 163 -35.10 3.53 16.55
C TYR A 163 -33.60 3.24 16.72
N LEU A 164 -33.09 3.28 17.95
CA LEU A 164 -31.68 3.02 18.28
C LEU A 164 -31.43 1.52 18.51
N PRO A 165 -30.63 0.83 17.68
CA PRO A 165 -30.17 -0.49 18.03
C PRO A 165 -28.85 -0.40 18.82
N GLU A 166 -28.74 -1.12 19.93
CA GLU A 166 -27.58 -1.11 20.85
C GLU A 166 -26.30 -1.70 20.22
N THR A 167 -26.43 -2.57 19.22
CA THR A 167 -25.33 -3.14 18.44
C THR A 167 -25.75 -3.34 16.98
N VAL A 168 -25.07 -2.69 16.04
CA VAL A 168 -25.37 -2.74 14.59
C VAL A 168 -24.11 -3.16 13.84
N SER A 169 -24.19 -4.23 13.05
CA SER A 169 -23.10 -4.65 12.16
C SER A 169 -23.37 -4.16 10.74
N ARG A 170 -22.30 -3.90 9.96
CA ARG A 170 -22.42 -3.48 8.54
C ARG A 170 -23.19 -4.50 7.71
N GLU A 171 -23.03 -5.78 8.04
CA GLU A 171 -23.55 -6.90 7.24
C GLU A 171 -25.00 -7.28 7.58
N GLY A 172 -25.46 -6.97 8.79
CA GLY A 172 -26.79 -7.34 9.26
C GLY A 172 -27.83 -6.24 9.14
N SER A 173 -27.46 -5.04 8.71
CA SER A 173 -28.30 -3.84 8.89
C SER A 173 -28.56 -3.08 7.60
N SER A 174 -29.69 -2.39 7.56
CA SER A 174 -30.02 -1.48 6.47
C SER A 174 -29.09 -0.24 6.47
N LEU A 175 -29.01 0.45 5.33
CA LEU A 175 -28.21 1.68 5.22
C LEU A 175 -28.65 2.73 6.25
N GLU A 176 -29.96 2.86 6.50
CA GLU A 176 -30.54 3.79 7.47
C GLU A 176 -30.19 3.43 8.91
N GLU A 177 -30.30 2.15 9.27
CA GLU A 177 -29.97 1.66 10.61
C GLU A 177 -28.48 1.90 10.91
N TYR A 178 -27.62 1.57 9.96
CA TYR A 178 -26.18 1.76 10.10
C TYR A 178 -25.78 3.25 10.11
N ALA A 179 -26.42 4.08 9.27
CA ALA A 179 -26.25 5.53 9.30
C ALA A 179 -26.68 6.14 10.64
N THR A 180 -27.79 5.67 11.21
CA THR A 180 -28.29 6.13 12.51
C THR A 180 -27.29 5.79 13.62
N PHE A 181 -26.80 4.55 13.64
CA PHE A 181 -25.79 4.08 14.59
C PHE A 181 -24.51 4.92 14.54
N LEU A 182 -23.94 5.14 13.34
CA LEU A 182 -22.71 5.92 13.20
C LEU A 182 -22.88 7.38 13.68
N ASN A 183 -24.00 8.01 13.34
CA ASN A 183 -24.26 9.39 13.75
C ASN A 183 -24.46 9.52 15.26
N LEU A 184 -24.98 8.50 15.94
CA LEU A 184 -25.06 8.48 17.41
C LEU A 184 -23.68 8.38 18.04
N ARG A 185 -22.82 7.49 17.55
CA ARG A 185 -21.42 7.40 18.00
C ARG A 185 -20.65 8.71 17.82
N ILE A 186 -20.92 9.45 16.74
CA ILE A 186 -20.33 10.78 16.53
C ILE A 186 -20.87 11.79 17.54
N LYS A 187 -22.17 11.77 17.85
CA LYS A 187 -22.78 12.68 18.84
C LYS A 187 -22.30 12.43 20.26
N GLU A 188 -22.14 11.16 20.65
CA GLU A 188 -21.64 10.77 21.97
C GLU A 188 -20.19 11.21 22.18
N ASN A 189 -19.38 11.12 21.12
CA ASN A 189 -18.03 11.67 21.11
C ASN A 189 -18.07 13.18 20.79
N MET A 190 -18.39 14.01 21.80
CA MET A 190 -18.55 15.48 21.80
C MET A 190 -17.39 16.33 21.21
N VAL A 191 -16.40 15.71 20.55
CA VAL A 191 -15.19 16.35 19.98
C VAL A 191 -15.39 16.77 18.51
N TYR A 192 -16.49 16.37 17.85
CA TYR A 192 -16.61 16.49 16.39
C TYR A 192 -17.46 17.66 15.89
N LYS A 193 -16.89 18.40 14.93
CA LYS A 193 -17.65 19.29 14.03
C LYS A 193 -18.55 18.41 13.17
N LYS A 194 -19.86 18.71 13.15
CA LYS A 194 -20.86 18.01 12.33
C LYS A 194 -20.33 17.82 10.90
N CYS A 195 -20.14 16.57 10.47
CA CYS A 195 -19.71 16.27 9.12
C CYS A 195 -20.75 16.79 8.13
N GLU A 196 -20.29 17.46 7.08
CA GLU A 196 -21.18 17.82 5.98
C GLU A 196 -21.55 16.53 5.22
N PRO A 197 -22.84 16.34 4.89
CA PRO A 197 -23.27 15.19 4.13
C PRO A 197 -22.57 15.19 2.76
N TRP A 198 -22.16 14.01 2.30
CA TRP A 198 -21.45 13.81 1.04
C TRP A 198 -20.05 14.45 0.96
N ASP A 199 -19.39 14.68 2.10
CA ASP A 199 -17.98 15.08 2.11
C ASP A 199 -17.07 13.92 1.61
N TYR A 200 -16.38 14.15 0.50
CA TYR A 200 -15.44 13.19 -0.09
C TYR A 200 -14.17 12.99 0.75
N ASN A 201 -13.89 13.86 1.72
CA ASN A 201 -12.77 13.67 2.65
C ASN A 201 -13.02 12.53 3.65
N LEU A 202 -14.24 12.00 3.74
CA LEU A 202 -14.58 10.88 4.62
C LEU A 202 -13.96 9.54 4.19
N PHE A 203 -13.56 9.41 2.92
CA PHE A 203 -12.77 8.27 2.45
C PHE A 203 -11.35 8.22 3.07
N LEU A 204 -10.92 9.28 3.76
CA LEU A 204 -9.58 9.41 4.35
C LEU A 204 -9.38 8.65 5.67
N GLY A 205 -10.38 7.92 6.16
CA GLY A 205 -10.24 7.01 7.33
C GLY A 205 -10.17 7.70 8.70
N ARG A 206 -9.88 9.00 8.77
CA ARG A 206 -9.64 9.73 10.03
C ARG A 206 -10.76 9.59 11.06
N LEU A 207 -12.02 9.67 10.60
CA LEU A 207 -13.17 9.58 11.48
C LEU A 207 -13.40 8.11 11.91
N GLN A 208 -13.15 7.16 11.01
CA GLN A 208 -13.29 5.74 11.29
C GLN A 208 -12.25 5.25 12.29
N ASP A 209 -11.00 5.72 12.17
CA ASP A 209 -9.91 5.43 13.12
C ASP A 209 -10.23 5.99 14.51
N GLN A 210 -10.73 7.23 14.57
CA GLN A 210 -11.04 7.86 15.86
C GLN A 210 -12.30 7.32 16.54
N LEU A 211 -13.23 6.73 15.77
CA LEU A 211 -14.40 6.03 16.29
C LEU A 211 -14.11 4.56 16.64
N ASP A 212 -12.85 4.13 16.52
CA ASP A 212 -12.39 2.75 16.72
C ASP A 212 -13.21 1.74 15.91
N LEU A 213 -13.69 2.11 14.70
CA LEU A 213 -14.61 1.28 13.91
C LEU A 213 -13.95 0.01 13.34
N TYR A 214 -12.63 -0.02 13.31
CA TYR A 214 -11.83 -1.12 12.76
C TYR A 214 -11.02 -1.85 13.83
N LYS A 215 -11.17 -1.48 15.10
CA LYS A 215 -10.33 -1.95 16.21
C LYS A 215 -10.25 -3.48 16.29
N ASP A 216 -11.37 -4.17 16.12
CA ASP A 216 -11.40 -5.64 16.16
C ASP A 216 -10.50 -6.26 15.08
N HIS A 217 -10.49 -5.70 13.88
CA HIS A 217 -9.61 -6.15 12.80
C HIS A 217 -8.17 -5.64 12.99
N ASP A 218 -8.00 -4.45 13.57
CA ASP A 218 -6.69 -3.85 13.83
C ASP A 218 -5.89 -4.58 14.90
N ASP A 219 -6.57 -5.02 15.95
CA ASP A 219 -6.02 -5.78 17.07
C ASP A 219 -5.74 -7.25 16.71
N LEU A 220 -6.33 -7.79 15.64
CA LEU A 220 -5.98 -9.10 15.10
C LEU A 220 -4.56 -9.08 14.49
N ARG A 221 -3.59 -9.40 15.33
CA ARG A 221 -2.17 -9.52 14.97
C ARG A 221 -1.84 -10.95 14.58
N VAL A 222 -0.90 -11.09 13.64
CA VAL A 222 -0.43 -12.41 13.18
C VAL A 222 0.17 -13.19 14.35
N GLU A 223 0.83 -12.48 15.26
CA GLU A 223 1.47 -13.02 16.45
C GLU A 223 0.50 -13.69 17.43
N ASP A 224 -0.78 -13.31 17.40
CA ASP A 224 -1.83 -13.87 18.25
C ASP A 224 -2.56 -15.05 17.57
N ILE A 225 -2.51 -15.12 16.23
CA ILE A 225 -3.15 -16.16 15.41
C ILE A 225 -2.32 -17.46 15.43
N ILE A 226 -1.00 -17.34 15.38
CA ILE A 226 -0.07 -18.48 15.33
C ILE A 226 0.75 -18.55 16.62
N ASP A 227 1.25 -19.74 16.98
CA ASP A 227 2.28 -19.82 18.02
C ASP A 227 3.59 -19.25 17.49
N ASN A 228 3.72 -17.93 17.58
CA ASN A 228 4.81 -17.19 16.98
C ASN A 228 6.16 -17.58 17.60
N ARG A 229 6.20 -17.97 18.88
CA ARG A 229 7.45 -18.38 19.53
C ARG A 229 7.95 -19.70 18.95
N GLN A 230 7.07 -20.70 18.84
CA GLN A 230 7.41 -21.98 18.24
C GLN A 230 7.73 -21.82 16.74
N TYR A 231 6.91 -21.08 16.01
CA TYR A 231 7.14 -20.82 14.59
C TYR A 231 8.49 -20.16 14.34
N LEU A 232 8.85 -19.09 15.08
CA LEU A 232 10.14 -18.42 14.93
C LEU A 232 11.32 -19.33 15.27
N PHE A 233 11.16 -20.20 16.28
CA PHE A 233 12.18 -21.20 16.61
C PHE A 233 12.38 -22.18 15.45
N ILE A 234 11.30 -22.79 14.94
CA ILE A 234 11.34 -23.74 13.82
C ILE A 234 11.90 -23.07 12.56
N LYS A 235 11.47 -21.85 12.26
CA LYS A 235 11.99 -21.07 11.15
C LYS A 235 13.50 -20.90 11.22
N ARG A 236 14.02 -20.50 12.39
CA ARG A 236 15.46 -20.34 12.61
C ARG A 236 16.22 -21.67 12.57
N LEU A 237 15.58 -22.76 12.99
CA LEU A 237 16.15 -24.10 12.94
C LEU A 237 16.31 -24.58 11.50
N VAL A 238 15.25 -24.52 10.69
CA VAL A 238 15.22 -25.00 9.30
C VAL A 238 16.11 -24.16 8.36
N GLN A 239 16.43 -22.93 8.76
CA GLN A 239 17.41 -22.07 8.08
C GLN A 239 18.89 -22.41 8.37
N LYS A 240 19.17 -23.37 9.27
CA LYS A 240 20.54 -23.84 9.52
C LYS A 240 21.08 -24.68 8.36
N GLU A 241 22.39 -24.91 8.37
CA GLU A 241 23.08 -25.71 7.38
C GLU A 241 22.53 -27.15 7.31
N ASP A 242 22.39 -27.67 6.09
CA ASP A 242 21.84 -29.00 5.81
C ASP A 242 22.54 -30.12 6.58
N LYS A 243 23.86 -30.02 6.77
CA LYS A 243 24.65 -31.04 7.50
C LYS A 243 24.22 -31.16 8.96
N VAL A 244 23.92 -30.04 9.61
CA VAL A 244 23.51 -30.00 11.03
C VAL A 244 22.08 -30.54 11.15
N LEU A 245 21.19 -30.11 10.26
CA LEU A 245 19.80 -30.56 10.25
C LEU A 245 19.68 -32.05 9.94
N ALA A 246 20.43 -32.54 8.95
CA ALA A 246 20.47 -33.95 8.59
C ALA A 246 20.95 -34.82 9.77
N ALA A 247 21.93 -34.36 10.55
CA ALA A 247 22.38 -35.07 11.75
C ALA A 247 21.33 -35.12 12.87
N LEU A 248 20.49 -34.08 12.98
CA LEU A 248 19.39 -34.00 13.93
C LEU A 248 18.25 -34.95 13.54
N PHE A 249 17.74 -34.84 12.31
CA PHE A 249 16.55 -35.58 11.87
C PHE A 249 16.80 -37.06 11.59
N ARG A 250 18.04 -37.45 11.24
CA ARG A 250 18.38 -38.87 11.00
C ARG A 250 18.24 -39.75 12.25
N LYS A 251 18.23 -39.16 13.45
CA LYS A 251 18.22 -39.89 14.72
C LYS A 251 16.86 -39.88 15.42
N ASP A 252 15.90 -39.07 14.98
CA ASP A 252 14.69 -38.78 15.73
C ASP A 252 13.46 -38.56 14.82
N GLU A 253 12.78 -39.66 14.51
CA GLU A 253 11.51 -39.72 13.78
C GLU A 253 10.39 -38.86 14.42
N PRO A 254 10.13 -38.98 15.75
CA PRO A 254 9.12 -38.15 16.43
C PRO A 254 9.29 -36.65 16.22
N SER A 255 10.51 -36.15 16.24
CA SER A 255 10.80 -34.72 16.00
C SER A 255 10.37 -34.27 14.60
N ASN A 256 10.58 -35.11 13.59
CA ASN A 256 10.22 -34.77 12.22
C ASN A 256 8.70 -34.67 12.05
N ARG A 257 7.96 -35.64 12.61
CA ARG A 257 6.49 -35.63 12.62
C ARG A 257 5.94 -34.40 13.34
N TYR A 258 6.52 -34.05 14.48
CA TYR A 258 6.14 -32.86 15.25
C TYR A 258 6.30 -31.57 14.44
N LEU A 259 7.39 -31.41 13.68
CA LEU A 259 7.60 -30.23 12.83
C LEU A 259 6.57 -30.14 11.71
N PHE A 260 6.28 -31.24 11.02
CA PHE A 260 5.26 -31.26 9.98
C PHE A 260 3.87 -30.92 10.52
N ASN A 261 3.51 -31.46 11.69
CA ASN A 261 2.24 -31.15 12.34
C ASN A 261 2.13 -29.66 12.70
N ILE A 262 3.15 -29.07 13.34
CA ILE A 262 3.10 -27.64 13.71
C ILE A 262 3.03 -26.74 12.48
N LEU A 263 3.89 -26.98 11.49
CA LEU A 263 3.90 -26.15 10.28
C LEU A 263 2.58 -26.30 9.51
N GLY A 264 2.05 -27.53 9.45
CA GLY A 264 0.75 -27.83 8.88
C GLY A 264 -0.40 -27.09 9.58
N GLU A 265 -0.51 -27.23 10.90
CA GLU A 265 -1.51 -26.52 11.72
C GLU A 265 -1.40 -25.00 11.58
N THR A 266 -0.17 -24.47 11.52
CA THR A 266 0.07 -23.04 11.34
C THR A 266 -0.44 -22.56 9.97
N ILE A 267 -0.18 -23.33 8.91
CA ILE A 267 -0.72 -23.04 7.57
C ILE A 267 -2.25 -23.11 7.58
N ALA A 268 -2.84 -24.13 8.21
CA ALA A 268 -4.29 -24.30 8.29
C ALA A 268 -4.95 -23.11 8.97
N LYS A 269 -4.46 -22.72 10.16
CA LYS A 269 -4.94 -21.53 10.90
C LYS A 269 -4.84 -20.26 10.06
N MET A 270 -3.70 -20.04 9.38
CA MET A 270 -3.53 -18.87 8.52
C MET A 270 -4.47 -18.88 7.32
N LEU A 271 -4.72 -20.04 6.71
CA LEU A 271 -5.69 -20.19 5.62
C LEU A 271 -7.12 -19.94 6.09
N ASP A 272 -7.49 -20.41 7.29
CA ASP A 272 -8.80 -20.15 7.90
C ASP A 272 -9.00 -18.66 8.18
N CYS A 273 -7.98 -17.96 8.70
CA CYS A 273 -8.03 -16.50 8.86
C CYS A 273 -8.18 -15.77 7.51
N ASN A 274 -7.43 -16.19 6.49
CA ASN A 274 -7.56 -15.63 5.13
C ASN A 274 -8.96 -15.89 4.55
N LYS A 275 -9.50 -17.08 4.77
CA LYS A 275 -10.86 -17.45 4.38
C LYS A 275 -11.89 -16.55 5.04
N ASN A 276 -11.81 -16.36 6.36
CA ASN A 276 -12.77 -15.53 7.08
C ASN A 276 -12.76 -14.08 6.56
N LEU A 277 -11.58 -13.47 6.43
CA LEU A 277 -11.46 -12.12 5.85
C LEU A 277 -11.96 -12.06 4.41
N ALA A 278 -11.65 -13.07 3.57
CA ALA A 278 -12.15 -13.11 2.20
C ALA A 278 -13.69 -13.17 2.16
N CYS A 279 -14.33 -13.91 3.06
CA CYS A 279 -15.78 -13.98 3.18
C CYS A 279 -16.40 -12.66 3.64
N GLU A 280 -15.81 -11.98 4.63
CA GLU A 280 -16.26 -10.64 5.06
C GLU A 280 -16.12 -9.61 3.94
N ILE A 281 -15.02 -9.65 3.18
CA ILE A 281 -14.85 -8.78 2.01
C ILE A 281 -15.95 -9.06 0.97
N ASP A 282 -16.26 -10.33 0.69
CA ASP A 282 -17.35 -10.71 -0.21
C ASP A 282 -18.72 -10.24 0.31
N GLY A 283 -18.96 -10.34 1.62
CA GLY A 283 -20.13 -9.78 2.30
C GLY A 283 -20.27 -8.27 2.07
N LEU A 284 -19.22 -7.50 2.36
CA LEU A 284 -19.16 -6.06 2.12
C LEU A 284 -19.36 -5.71 0.64
N MET A 285 -18.75 -6.45 -0.29
CA MET A 285 -18.95 -6.23 -1.73
C MET A 285 -20.42 -6.44 -2.12
N ASN A 286 -21.06 -7.48 -1.61
CA ASN A 286 -22.48 -7.75 -1.87
C ASN A 286 -23.38 -6.64 -1.33
N ILE A 287 -23.11 -6.11 -0.13
CA ILE A 287 -23.89 -5.00 0.45
C ILE A 287 -23.73 -3.72 -0.36
N LEU A 288 -22.53 -3.44 -0.85
CA LEU A 288 -22.22 -2.21 -1.57
C LEU A 288 -22.69 -2.22 -3.03
N TYR A 289 -22.38 -3.29 -3.76
CA TYR A 289 -22.46 -3.33 -5.23
C TYR A 289 -23.56 -4.23 -5.79
N SER A 290 -24.28 -5.00 -4.97
CA SER A 290 -25.41 -5.81 -5.47
C SER A 290 -26.48 -4.94 -6.13
N GLU A 291 -27.43 -5.59 -6.81
CA GLU A 291 -28.52 -4.87 -7.48
C GLU A 291 -29.43 -4.08 -6.53
N LYS A 292 -29.42 -4.43 -5.24
CA LYS A 292 -30.10 -3.70 -4.15
C LYS A 292 -29.10 -3.06 -3.19
N GLY A 293 -27.83 -3.00 -3.58
CA GLY A 293 -26.73 -2.52 -2.76
C GLY A 293 -26.78 -1.00 -2.57
N TRP A 294 -26.06 -0.55 -1.54
CA TRP A 294 -26.11 0.85 -1.07
C TRP A 294 -25.72 1.86 -2.16
N ILE A 295 -24.75 1.51 -3.01
CA ILE A 295 -24.25 2.41 -4.06
C ILE A 295 -25.33 2.69 -5.12
N LYS A 296 -26.02 1.65 -5.59
CA LYS A 296 -27.06 1.81 -6.62
C LYS A 296 -28.24 2.63 -6.08
N ARG A 297 -28.59 2.38 -4.83
CA ARG A 297 -29.62 3.13 -4.12
C ARG A 297 -29.28 4.62 -4.05
N ILE A 298 -28.06 4.97 -3.62
CA ILE A 298 -27.59 6.36 -3.54
C ILE A 298 -27.57 7.06 -4.90
N ILE A 299 -27.19 6.36 -5.97
CA ILE A 299 -27.21 6.91 -7.34
C ILE A 299 -28.65 7.18 -7.82
N THR A 300 -29.63 6.40 -7.34
CA THR A 300 -31.03 6.49 -7.79
C THR A 300 -31.84 7.47 -6.95
N GLU A 301 -31.56 7.57 -5.64
CA GLU A 301 -32.34 8.38 -4.69
C GLU A 301 -31.85 9.84 -4.56
N ASN A 302 -30.56 10.11 -4.81
CA ASN A 302 -30.04 11.47 -4.68
C ASN A 302 -30.09 12.23 -6.00
N ASP A 303 -30.38 13.52 -5.89
CA ASP A 303 -30.38 14.43 -7.02
C ASP A 303 -28.94 14.63 -7.53
N THR A 304 -28.66 14.11 -8.72
CA THR A 304 -27.34 14.23 -9.37
C THR A 304 -27.00 15.66 -9.81
N GLU A 305 -27.95 16.59 -9.68
CA GLU A 305 -27.74 18.02 -9.90
C GLU A 305 -27.00 18.69 -8.73
N ASP A 306 -27.05 18.12 -7.50
CA ASP A 306 -26.27 18.62 -6.37
C ASP A 306 -24.77 18.37 -6.60
N LEU A 307 -24.01 19.46 -6.57
CA LEU A 307 -22.57 19.45 -6.78
C LEU A 307 -21.82 18.61 -5.73
N ALA A 308 -22.27 18.63 -4.46
CA ALA A 308 -21.63 17.87 -3.39
C ALA A 308 -21.79 16.36 -3.61
N VAL A 309 -23.02 15.92 -3.90
CA VAL A 309 -23.35 14.53 -4.23
C VAL A 309 -22.59 14.07 -5.47
N ARG A 310 -22.53 14.90 -6.52
CA ARG A 310 -21.83 14.56 -7.77
C ARG A 310 -20.32 14.43 -7.58
N ASN A 311 -19.70 15.31 -6.79
CA ASN A 311 -18.29 15.21 -6.40
C ASN A 311 -18.04 13.93 -5.61
N PHE A 312 -18.88 13.65 -4.63
CA PHE A 312 -18.80 12.43 -3.83
C PHE A 312 -18.87 11.16 -4.69
N ILE A 313 -19.85 11.06 -5.59
CA ILE A 313 -20.01 9.91 -6.50
C ILE A 313 -18.80 9.77 -7.43
N HIS A 314 -18.18 10.88 -7.85
CA HIS A 314 -16.95 10.84 -8.64
C HIS A 314 -15.78 10.23 -7.85
N PHE A 315 -15.58 10.64 -6.59
CA PHE A 315 -14.54 10.07 -5.73
C PHE A 315 -14.82 8.61 -5.38
N LEU A 316 -16.07 8.28 -5.05
CA LEU A 316 -16.55 6.91 -4.87
C LEU A 316 -16.20 6.06 -6.11
N THR A 317 -16.50 6.55 -7.30
CA THR A 317 -16.17 5.86 -8.56
C THR A 317 -14.67 5.58 -8.65
N LYS A 318 -13.81 6.59 -8.48
CA LYS A 318 -12.35 6.40 -8.51
C LYS A 318 -11.86 5.39 -7.49
N PHE A 319 -12.40 5.45 -6.27
CA PHE A 319 -12.01 4.57 -5.18
C PHE A 319 -12.49 3.12 -5.42
N SER A 320 -13.72 2.92 -5.91
CA SER A 320 -14.25 1.62 -6.35
C SER A 320 -13.41 1.00 -7.47
N TRP A 321 -12.94 1.82 -8.43
CA TRP A 321 -12.03 1.34 -9.49
C TRP A 321 -10.67 0.89 -8.96
N ARG A 322 -10.14 1.55 -7.92
CA ARG A 322 -8.91 1.11 -7.25
C ARG A 322 -9.13 -0.22 -6.52
N CYS A 323 -10.23 -0.33 -5.78
CA CYS A 323 -10.61 -1.57 -5.09
C CYS A 323 -10.76 -2.75 -6.07
N ARG A 324 -11.32 -2.52 -7.27
CA ARG A 324 -11.42 -3.56 -8.31
C ARG A 324 -10.08 -4.23 -8.64
N LYS A 325 -9.02 -3.44 -8.83
CA LYS A 325 -7.69 -3.98 -9.19
C LYS A 325 -7.18 -4.89 -8.08
N ASP A 326 -7.33 -4.45 -6.83
CA ASP A 326 -6.85 -5.18 -5.65
C ASP A 326 -7.69 -6.45 -5.42
N THR A 327 -9.01 -6.39 -5.61
CA THR A 327 -9.92 -7.54 -5.54
C THR A 327 -9.62 -8.59 -6.60
N HIS A 328 -9.38 -8.19 -7.85
CA HIS A 328 -8.99 -9.14 -8.90
C HIS A 328 -7.65 -9.82 -8.56
N LEU A 329 -6.69 -9.08 -8.01
CA LEU A 329 -5.40 -9.64 -7.62
C LEU A 329 -5.53 -10.62 -6.43
N LEU A 330 -6.31 -10.26 -5.40
CA LEU A 330 -6.37 -10.98 -4.14
C LEU A 330 -7.46 -12.06 -4.09
N LEU A 331 -8.68 -11.76 -4.54
CA LEU A 331 -9.82 -12.68 -4.52
C LEU A 331 -10.00 -13.44 -5.85
N GLY A 332 -9.33 -13.02 -6.93
CA GLY A 332 -9.44 -13.66 -8.25
C GLY A 332 -10.77 -13.38 -8.98
N LYS A 333 -11.60 -12.49 -8.43
CA LYS A 333 -12.91 -12.11 -8.98
C LYS A 333 -12.83 -10.79 -9.76
N ASP A 334 -13.52 -10.71 -10.90
CA ASP A 334 -13.69 -9.46 -11.63
C ASP A 334 -15.05 -8.83 -11.32
N ILE A 335 -15.03 -7.83 -10.44
CA ILE A 335 -16.22 -7.13 -9.95
C ILE A 335 -17.08 -6.54 -11.09
N LEU A 336 -16.48 -6.20 -12.24
CA LEU A 336 -17.27 -5.70 -13.39
C LEU A 336 -18.21 -6.74 -13.99
N LYS A 337 -17.83 -8.01 -13.96
CA LYS A 337 -18.64 -9.10 -14.50
C LYS A 337 -19.77 -9.45 -13.53
N GLU A 338 -19.49 -9.39 -12.24
CA GLU A 338 -20.43 -9.77 -11.19
C GLU A 338 -21.48 -8.70 -10.88
N TYR A 339 -21.09 -7.41 -10.92
CA TYR A 339 -21.97 -6.33 -10.46
C TYR A 339 -22.25 -5.30 -11.56
N THR A 340 -23.53 -5.20 -11.93
CA THR A 340 -24.02 -4.29 -12.97
C THR A 340 -23.87 -2.80 -12.61
N VAL A 341 -23.75 -2.48 -11.32
CA VAL A 341 -23.65 -1.10 -10.77
C VAL A 341 -22.44 -0.33 -11.33
N PHE A 342 -21.36 -1.01 -11.69
CA PHE A 342 -20.18 -0.35 -12.25
C PHE A 342 -20.43 0.29 -13.62
N SER A 343 -21.42 -0.20 -14.38
CA SER A 343 -21.83 0.44 -15.64
C SER A 343 -22.42 1.83 -15.39
N SER A 344 -23.19 1.99 -14.30
CA SER A 344 -23.74 3.26 -13.84
C SER A 344 -22.65 4.19 -13.33
N LEU A 345 -21.70 3.68 -12.54
CA LEU A 345 -20.56 4.45 -12.03
C LEU A 345 -19.65 4.97 -13.16
N LYS A 346 -19.53 4.24 -14.27
CA LYS A 346 -18.70 4.65 -15.42
C LYS A 346 -19.08 6.03 -15.97
N LYS A 347 -20.36 6.41 -15.87
CA LYS A 347 -20.87 7.74 -16.29
C LYS A 347 -20.24 8.89 -15.51
N PHE A 348 -19.78 8.64 -14.28
CA PHE A 348 -19.22 9.65 -13.38
C PHE A 348 -17.68 9.68 -13.39
N LYS A 349 -17.04 8.88 -14.25
CA LYS A 349 -15.58 8.76 -14.33
C LYS A 349 -14.89 10.03 -14.85
N GLU A 350 -15.57 10.82 -15.67
CA GLU A 350 -14.99 11.95 -16.42
C GLU A 350 -15.24 13.34 -15.79
N TYR A 351 -15.75 13.40 -14.56
CA TYR A 351 -16.06 14.68 -13.92
C TYR A 351 -14.88 15.28 -13.17
N THR A 352 -14.63 16.58 -13.37
CA THR A 352 -13.76 17.41 -12.56
C THR A 352 -14.65 18.45 -11.87
N ALA A 353 -14.46 18.66 -10.57
CA ALA A 353 -15.20 19.65 -9.79
C ALA A 353 -15.22 21.03 -10.50
N PRO A 354 -16.38 21.69 -10.68
CA PRO A 354 -16.47 23.08 -11.07
C PRO A 354 -16.25 23.95 -9.82
N GLN A 355 -15.23 24.79 -9.83
CA GLN A 355 -15.32 26.08 -9.16
C GLN A 355 -15.89 27.06 -10.18
N GLU A 356 -17.04 27.63 -9.84
CA GLU A 356 -17.74 28.81 -10.37
C GLU A 356 -17.56 29.22 -11.85
N ILE A 357 -18.70 29.36 -12.51
CA ILE A 357 -18.91 29.84 -13.88
C ILE A 357 -18.27 31.22 -14.08
N VAL A 358 -17.33 31.33 -15.02
CA VAL A 358 -17.22 32.53 -15.86
C VAL A 358 -17.11 32.07 -17.32
N GLU A 359 -18.10 32.48 -18.09
CA GLU A 359 -18.30 32.17 -19.49
C GLU A 359 -17.32 32.89 -20.44
N GLN A 360 -17.00 32.16 -21.52
CA GLN A 360 -16.69 32.61 -22.89
C GLN A 360 -15.35 33.30 -23.20
N ALA A 361 -14.46 32.56 -23.89
CA ALA A 361 -14.04 32.88 -25.27
C ALA A 361 -13.20 31.72 -25.89
N GLU A 362 -13.24 31.62 -27.20
CA GLU A 362 -12.98 30.46 -28.06
C GLU A 362 -11.50 30.16 -28.35
N GLY A 363 -11.23 28.91 -28.79
CA GLY A 363 -9.91 28.47 -29.29
C GLY A 363 -9.67 26.97 -29.13
N THR A 364 -10.27 26.16 -30.01
CA THR A 364 -10.11 24.70 -30.09
C THR A 364 -8.71 24.31 -30.56
N ASP A 365 -7.85 23.97 -29.60
CA ASP A 365 -6.87 22.85 -29.61
C ASP A 365 -6.02 22.82 -28.32
N GLN A 366 -6.16 23.81 -27.43
CA GLN A 366 -5.51 23.88 -26.11
C GLN A 366 -6.34 23.30 -24.93
N LYS A 367 -7.48 22.63 -25.21
CA LYS A 367 -8.49 22.25 -24.19
C LYS A 367 -8.15 21.01 -23.34
N LYS A 368 -7.19 20.17 -23.75
CA LYS A 368 -6.76 19.01 -22.93
C LYS A 368 -5.68 19.40 -21.92
N ASP A 369 -4.75 20.27 -22.30
CA ASP A 369 -3.59 20.63 -21.46
C ASP A 369 -4.00 21.60 -20.33
N SER A 370 -4.87 22.56 -20.64
CA SER A 370 -5.46 23.48 -19.65
C SER A 370 -6.26 22.77 -18.54
N LYS A 371 -6.94 21.65 -18.84
CA LYS A 371 -7.69 20.88 -17.83
C LYS A 371 -6.80 20.12 -16.84
N ARG A 372 -5.61 19.68 -17.28
CA ARG A 372 -4.67 18.90 -16.47
C ARG A 372 -3.95 19.75 -15.42
N LEU A 373 -3.73 21.03 -15.72
CA LEU A 373 -3.05 21.98 -14.84
C LEU A 373 -3.95 22.56 -13.74
N LEU A 374 -5.27 22.51 -13.90
CA LEU A 374 -6.24 23.02 -12.91
C LEU A 374 -6.06 22.42 -11.50
N LYS A 375 -5.54 21.20 -11.40
CA LYS A 375 -5.27 20.55 -10.10
C LYS A 375 -4.24 21.29 -9.24
N TYR A 376 -3.33 22.02 -9.87
CA TYR A 376 -2.25 22.77 -9.21
C TYR A 376 -2.65 24.19 -8.80
N LYS A 377 -3.88 24.63 -9.09
CA LYS A 377 -4.37 25.93 -8.63
C LYS A 377 -4.50 25.93 -7.10
N GLY A 378 -3.90 26.91 -6.44
CA GLY A 378 -3.83 27.01 -4.98
C GLY A 378 -2.97 25.91 -4.35
N LEU A 379 -1.92 25.43 -5.04
CA LEU A 379 -1.07 24.34 -4.55
C LEU A 379 -0.45 24.70 -3.19
N PHE A 380 0.02 25.94 -3.06
CA PHE A 380 0.66 26.44 -1.84
C PHE A 380 -0.26 26.33 -0.61
N GLN A 381 -1.50 26.80 -0.71
CA GLN A 381 -2.47 26.72 0.38
C GLN A 381 -2.80 25.26 0.72
N LYS A 382 -2.98 24.41 -0.30
CA LYS A 382 -3.26 22.98 -0.10
C LYS A 382 -2.11 22.26 0.61
N ILE A 383 -0.85 22.61 0.32
CA ILE A 383 0.33 22.05 1.02
C ILE A 383 0.38 22.55 2.47
N LEU A 384 0.14 23.84 2.71
CA LEU A 384 0.10 24.40 4.06
C LEU A 384 -0.98 23.75 4.92
N ASP A 385 -2.17 23.53 4.37
CA ASP A 385 -3.26 22.84 5.06
C ASP A 385 -2.95 21.36 5.29
N PHE A 386 -2.23 20.74 4.36
CA PHE A 386 -1.74 19.38 4.55
C PHE A 386 -0.72 19.29 5.69
N SER A 387 0.20 20.25 5.83
CA SER A 387 1.29 20.19 6.80
C SER A 387 0.84 20.15 8.27
N GLY A 388 -0.32 20.73 8.60
CA GLY A 388 -0.82 20.81 9.98
C GLY A 388 0.01 21.68 10.93
N MET A 389 0.85 22.57 10.39
CA MET A 389 1.67 23.49 11.17
C MET A 389 0.85 24.65 11.75
N SER A 390 1.41 25.37 12.73
CA SER A 390 0.76 26.50 13.40
C SER A 390 0.39 27.62 12.41
N GLU A 391 -0.68 28.37 12.72
CA GLU A 391 -1.12 29.50 11.89
C GLU A 391 -0.01 30.57 11.76
N GLU A 392 0.74 30.82 12.83
CA GLU A 392 1.91 31.72 12.80
C GLU A 392 2.97 31.29 11.76
N PHE A 393 3.21 29.99 11.62
CA PHE A 393 4.15 29.48 10.64
C PHE A 393 3.62 29.67 9.21
N LYS A 394 2.33 29.39 8.99
CA LYS A 394 1.67 29.56 7.68
C LYS A 394 1.71 31.02 7.22
N ASP A 395 1.44 31.95 8.12
CA ASP A 395 1.44 33.38 7.82
C ASP A 395 2.85 33.88 7.48
N ASN A 396 3.85 33.49 8.29
CA ASN A 396 5.24 33.83 8.05
C ASN A 396 5.73 33.31 6.69
N LEU A 397 5.45 32.04 6.36
CA LEU A 397 5.86 31.47 5.07
C LEU A 397 5.14 32.15 3.89
N THR A 398 3.86 32.47 4.04
CA THR A 398 3.07 33.18 3.02
C THR A 398 3.66 34.57 2.75
N GLN A 399 4.01 35.32 3.80
CA GLN A 399 4.65 36.62 3.67
C GLN A 399 6.01 36.53 2.96
N LEU A 400 6.85 35.55 3.32
CA LEU A 400 8.14 35.32 2.67
C LEU A 400 7.98 34.97 1.18
N MET A 401 6.98 34.15 0.84
CA MET A 401 6.67 33.76 -0.54
C MET A 401 6.16 34.93 -1.37
N ASP A 402 5.25 35.74 -0.84
CA ASP A 402 4.74 36.92 -1.55
C ASP A 402 5.85 37.98 -1.74
N ASN A 403 6.76 38.12 -0.78
CA ASN A 403 7.94 38.99 -0.92
C ASN A 403 8.89 38.48 -2.02
N LEU A 404 9.08 37.16 -2.13
CA LEU A 404 9.87 36.55 -3.21
C LEU A 404 9.22 36.78 -4.58
N ILE A 405 7.89 36.64 -4.68
CA ILE A 405 7.14 36.82 -5.94
C ILE A 405 7.15 38.27 -6.40
N LYS A 406 7.04 39.23 -5.47
CA LYS A 406 7.09 40.67 -5.75
C LYS A 406 8.49 41.18 -6.13
N SER A 407 9.54 40.43 -5.81
CA SER A 407 10.91 40.82 -6.15
C SER A 407 11.20 40.70 -7.66
N GLU A 408 11.71 41.75 -8.27
CA GLU A 408 12.03 41.78 -9.72
C GLU A 408 13.17 40.82 -10.08
N ASN A 409 14.17 40.68 -9.20
CA ASN A 409 15.35 39.84 -9.41
C ASN A 409 15.51 38.79 -8.30
N LYS A 410 14.83 37.65 -8.47
CA LYS A 410 14.83 36.50 -7.54
C LYS A 410 16.22 35.89 -7.27
N PHE A 411 17.20 36.15 -8.14
CA PHE A 411 18.57 35.62 -8.06
C PHE A 411 19.64 36.68 -7.75
N ALA A 412 19.24 37.91 -7.40
CA ALA A 412 20.20 38.96 -7.05
C ALA A 412 21.06 38.56 -5.84
N SER A 413 22.36 38.89 -5.88
CA SER A 413 23.28 38.72 -4.74
C SER A 413 23.24 39.93 -3.79
N SER A 414 22.07 40.54 -3.62
CA SER A 414 21.89 41.58 -2.61
C SER A 414 21.74 40.93 -1.24
N PRO A 415 22.27 41.54 -0.16
CA PRO A 415 22.24 40.96 1.18
C PRO A 415 20.80 40.70 1.67
N ASP A 416 19.83 41.51 1.23
CA ASP A 416 18.42 41.34 1.58
C ASP A 416 17.80 40.12 0.89
N MET A 417 18.17 39.85 -0.38
CA MET A 417 17.72 38.65 -1.10
C MET A 417 18.45 37.38 -0.66
N GLU A 418 19.67 37.49 -0.15
CA GLU A 418 20.38 36.37 0.48
C GLU A 418 19.72 35.97 1.81
N LYS A 419 19.34 36.94 2.64
CA LYS A 419 18.56 36.70 3.86
C LYS A 419 17.20 36.09 3.56
N LEU A 420 16.44 36.69 2.64
CA LEU A 420 15.13 36.19 2.23
C LEU A 420 15.18 34.72 1.76
N ARG A 421 16.20 34.35 0.98
CA ARG A 421 16.37 32.97 0.51
C ARG A 421 16.83 32.02 1.60
N SER A 422 17.65 32.47 2.55
CA SER A 422 18.07 31.68 3.71
C SER A 422 16.86 31.34 4.59
N ASP A 423 16.08 32.36 4.95
CA ASP A 423 14.89 32.23 5.79
C ASP A 423 13.83 31.34 5.12
N LEU A 424 13.60 31.53 3.81
CA LEU A 424 12.69 30.68 3.04
C LEU A 424 13.16 29.23 2.97
N SER A 425 14.46 29.00 2.83
CA SER A 425 15.02 27.64 2.74
C SER A 425 14.88 26.89 4.06
N GLU A 426 15.13 27.56 5.19
CA GLU A 426 14.91 26.99 6.51
C GLU A 426 13.45 26.57 6.69
N LYS A 427 12.51 27.48 6.38
CA LYS A 427 11.07 27.20 6.48
C LYS A 427 10.59 26.13 5.50
N TYR A 428 11.18 26.06 4.30
CA TYR A 428 10.86 25.02 3.33
C TYR A 428 11.25 23.62 3.84
N TRP A 429 12.44 23.46 4.44
CA TRP A 429 12.86 22.17 4.95
C TRP A 429 12.07 21.74 6.18
N GLU A 430 11.67 22.68 7.03
CA GLU A 430 10.70 22.43 8.12
C GLU A 430 9.36 21.93 7.56
N LEU A 431 8.82 22.60 6.54
CA LEU A 431 7.59 22.18 5.86
C LEU A 431 7.73 20.79 5.21
N TYR A 432 8.86 20.52 4.56
CA TYR A 432 9.17 19.25 3.90
C TYR A 432 9.20 18.09 4.92
N GLU A 433 9.86 18.28 6.06
CA GLU A 433 9.92 17.30 7.15
C GLU A 433 8.53 16.91 7.64
N HIS A 434 7.72 17.91 7.99
CA HIS A 434 6.35 17.67 8.48
C HIS A 434 5.46 17.00 7.43
N CYS A 435 5.56 17.41 6.17
CA CYS A 435 4.80 16.79 5.08
C CYS A 435 5.24 15.34 4.83
N PHE A 436 6.55 15.06 4.89
CA PHE A 436 7.09 13.73 4.65
C PHE A 436 6.71 12.74 5.76
N LEU A 437 6.89 13.11 7.03
CA LEU A 437 6.50 12.26 8.16
C LEU A 437 4.99 12.00 8.14
N LYS A 438 4.18 13.01 7.82
CA LYS A 438 2.74 12.81 7.67
C LYS A 438 2.38 11.89 6.51
N ILE A 439 3.13 11.90 5.40
CA ILE A 439 2.92 11.01 4.26
C ILE A 439 3.39 9.58 4.54
N ILE A 440 4.44 9.39 5.34
CA ILE A 440 4.90 8.04 5.66
C ILE A 440 3.91 7.31 6.57
N ASP A 441 3.24 8.08 7.43
CA ASP A 441 2.20 7.58 8.36
C ASP A 441 0.80 7.52 7.72
N SER A 442 0.59 8.10 6.53
CA SER A 442 -0.73 8.13 5.87
C SER A 442 -0.75 7.51 4.48
N ASP A 443 -1.89 6.95 4.10
CA ASP A 443 -2.12 6.33 2.77
C ASP A 443 -2.15 7.33 1.59
N LEU A 444 -1.77 8.59 1.82
CA LEU A 444 -1.86 9.72 0.88
C LEU A 444 -0.58 9.96 0.07
N LYS A 445 0.14 8.90 -0.35
CA LYS A 445 1.25 9.00 -1.32
C LYS A 445 0.85 9.62 -2.66
N GLY A 446 -0.45 9.89 -2.88
CA GLY A 446 -1.05 10.21 -4.15
C GLY A 446 -0.89 11.63 -4.67
N PHE A 447 -1.34 12.69 -3.96
CA PHE A 447 -1.83 13.81 -4.79
C PHE A 447 -1.72 15.28 -4.37
N ILE A 448 -1.07 15.69 -3.28
CA ILE A 448 -0.84 17.14 -3.09
C ILE A 448 0.61 17.46 -2.70
N PRO A 449 1.19 16.88 -1.63
CA PRO A 449 2.59 17.16 -1.30
C PRO A 449 3.56 16.33 -2.14
N GLY A 450 3.08 15.30 -2.87
CA GLY A 450 3.94 14.43 -3.67
C GLY A 450 4.77 15.19 -4.71
N ILE A 451 4.20 16.17 -5.41
CA ILE A 451 4.96 16.99 -6.36
C ILE A 451 6.02 17.85 -5.66
N MET A 452 5.70 18.38 -4.46
CA MET A 452 6.67 19.10 -3.62
C MET A 452 7.79 18.18 -3.16
N LEU A 453 7.46 16.96 -2.71
CA LEU A 453 8.44 16.00 -2.21
C LEU A 453 9.37 15.49 -3.32
N HIS A 454 8.85 15.29 -4.53
CA HIS A 454 9.62 14.75 -5.65
C HIS A 454 10.37 15.82 -6.45
N PHE A 455 9.79 17.01 -6.64
CA PHE A 455 10.33 18.05 -7.52
C PHE A 455 10.57 19.41 -6.83
N GLY A 456 10.21 19.56 -5.56
CA GLY A 456 10.38 20.81 -4.82
C GLY A 456 9.42 21.93 -5.20
N LEU A 457 8.31 21.61 -5.89
CA LEU A 457 7.31 22.60 -6.28
C LEU A 457 6.37 22.94 -5.11
N ILE A 458 6.41 24.20 -4.68
CA ILE A 458 5.62 24.72 -3.55
C ILE A 458 4.45 25.58 -4.03
N ASP A 459 4.68 26.43 -5.03
CA ASP A 459 3.71 27.41 -5.53
C ASP A 459 3.71 27.42 -7.06
N GLU A 460 2.53 27.29 -7.66
CA GLU A 460 2.34 27.29 -9.11
C GLU A 460 2.70 28.64 -9.76
N ARG A 461 2.64 29.76 -9.01
CA ARG A 461 2.95 31.12 -9.49
C ARG A 461 4.42 31.31 -9.85
N LEU A 462 5.29 30.37 -9.45
CA LEU A 462 6.73 30.42 -9.73
C LEU A 462 7.10 29.86 -11.11
N LEU A 463 6.19 29.12 -11.76
CA LEU A 463 6.46 28.43 -13.02
C LEU A 463 5.57 28.91 -14.16
N ASN A 464 6.07 28.76 -15.39
CA ASN A 464 5.26 28.95 -16.59
C ASN A 464 4.36 27.72 -16.81
N ALA A 465 3.22 27.91 -17.49
CA ALA A 465 2.26 26.82 -17.78
C ALA A 465 2.91 25.59 -18.44
N ARG A 466 3.81 25.82 -19.42
CA ARG A 466 4.56 24.75 -20.11
C ARG A 466 5.52 23.98 -19.19
N GLU A 467 6.13 24.67 -18.22
CA GLU A 467 7.03 24.04 -17.25
C GLU A 467 6.25 23.18 -16.27
N LEU A 468 5.07 23.65 -15.87
CA LEU A 468 4.16 22.91 -15.00
C LEU A 468 3.61 21.64 -15.69
N GLU A 469 3.32 21.71 -16.99
CA GLU A 469 2.95 20.53 -17.81
C GLU A 469 4.05 19.48 -17.82
N LEU A 470 5.30 19.89 -18.07
CA LEU A 470 6.45 18.99 -18.08
C LEU A 470 6.64 18.30 -16.73
N ILE A 471 6.59 19.05 -15.62
CA ILE A 471 6.73 18.45 -14.28
C ILE A 471 5.58 17.48 -14.02
N ASP A 472 4.36 17.78 -14.47
CA ASP A 472 3.23 16.88 -14.30
C ASP A 472 3.35 15.59 -15.11
N GLU A 473 3.91 15.67 -16.31
CA GLU A 473 4.24 14.50 -17.13
C GLU A 473 5.31 13.63 -16.47
N PHE A 474 6.38 14.24 -15.96
CA PHE A 474 7.42 13.52 -15.23
C PHE A 474 6.91 12.92 -13.92
N TYR A 475 6.05 13.61 -13.18
CA TYR A 475 5.43 13.08 -11.97
C TYR A 475 4.50 11.90 -12.28
N ALA A 476 3.68 12.01 -13.32
CA ALA A 476 2.80 10.92 -13.76
C ALA A 476 3.59 9.70 -14.27
N GLY A 477 4.76 9.90 -14.89
CA GLY A 477 5.64 8.83 -15.36
C GLY A 477 6.50 8.18 -14.26
N ASN A 478 7.01 8.97 -13.30
CA ASN A 478 7.87 8.49 -12.21
C ASN A 478 7.13 7.68 -11.14
N LEU A 479 5.79 7.64 -11.17
CA LEU A 479 5.00 6.72 -10.35
C LEU A 479 5.11 5.25 -10.83
N TYR A 480 5.78 4.97 -11.96
CA TYR A 480 5.75 3.67 -12.63
C TYR A 480 7.11 3.03 -12.97
N SER A 481 8.25 3.59 -12.57
CA SER A 481 9.57 3.03 -12.96
C SER A 481 10.27 2.25 -11.84
N ASP A 482 9.97 0.95 -11.76
CA ASP A 482 10.91 -0.07 -11.23
C ASP A 482 11.94 -0.39 -12.33
N GLU A 483 12.77 0.58 -12.71
CA GLU A 483 13.88 0.30 -13.61
C GLU A 483 15.16 -0.05 -12.84
N THR A 484 15.95 -0.93 -13.45
CA THR A 484 17.24 -1.51 -13.01
C THR A 484 18.39 -0.50 -12.84
N ILE A 485 18.08 0.78 -12.64
CA ILE A 485 19.06 1.86 -12.49
C ILE A 485 19.30 2.10 -10.98
N PRO A 486 20.56 2.17 -10.50
CA PRO A 486 20.90 2.35 -9.09
C PRO A 486 20.74 3.80 -8.62
N VAL A 487 19.60 4.43 -8.94
CA VAL A 487 19.32 5.83 -8.65
C VAL A 487 18.00 5.92 -7.90
N MET A 488 18.03 6.48 -6.69
CA MET A 488 16.87 6.64 -5.82
C MET A 488 16.42 8.09 -5.76
N THR A 489 15.10 8.33 -5.73
CA THR A 489 14.54 9.65 -5.44
C THR A 489 14.64 9.95 -3.93
N LEU A 490 14.71 11.24 -3.56
CA LEU A 490 14.83 11.63 -2.15
C LEU A 490 13.70 11.06 -1.27
N PRO A 491 12.40 11.14 -1.65
CA PRO A 491 11.34 10.54 -0.83
C PRO A 491 11.50 9.03 -0.66
N TYR A 492 11.92 8.32 -1.71
CA TYR A 492 12.16 6.88 -1.66
C TYR A 492 13.37 6.51 -0.79
N PHE A 493 14.42 7.34 -0.82
CA PHE A 493 15.59 7.19 0.05
C PHE A 493 15.24 7.41 1.52
N LEU A 494 14.49 8.46 1.83
CA LEU A 494 14.00 8.73 3.19
C LEU A 494 13.05 7.63 3.69
N GLU A 495 12.20 7.06 2.82
CA GLU A 495 11.34 5.92 3.15
C GLU A 495 12.17 4.69 3.55
N LYS A 496 13.29 4.45 2.87
CA LYS A 496 14.22 3.35 3.21
C LYS A 496 14.94 3.57 4.53
N ILE A 497 15.30 4.81 4.85
CA ILE A 497 15.90 5.19 6.15
C ILE A 497 14.89 4.99 7.27
N TYR A 498 13.65 5.44 7.08
CA TYR A 498 12.57 5.24 8.04
C TYR A 498 12.33 3.76 8.33
N LYS A 499 12.28 2.92 7.28
CA LYS A 499 12.16 1.46 7.40
C LYS A 499 13.41 0.74 7.93
N SER A 500 14.46 1.48 8.28
CA SER A 500 15.77 0.94 8.71
C SER A 500 16.41 -0.04 7.71
N THR A 501 16.05 0.05 6.44
CA THR A 501 16.65 -0.77 5.37
C THR A 501 18.01 -0.22 4.94
N ILE A 502 18.21 1.10 5.07
CA ILE A 502 19.44 1.83 4.80
C ILE A 502 19.73 2.74 6.00
N ASN A 503 21.00 2.89 6.38
CA ASN A 503 21.41 3.82 7.44
C ASN A 503 21.48 5.26 6.90
N PRO A 504 21.25 6.29 7.75
CA PRO A 504 21.50 7.68 7.38
C PRO A 504 22.92 7.91 6.87
N SER A 505 23.10 8.91 6.01
CA SER A 505 24.36 9.20 5.35
C SER A 505 25.42 9.70 6.33
N MET A 506 26.67 9.23 6.20
CA MET A 506 27.80 9.65 7.04
C MET A 506 28.06 11.16 6.97
N THR A 507 28.42 11.81 8.09
CA THR A 507 28.72 13.26 8.12
C THR A 507 29.98 13.62 7.30
N GLU A 508 30.24 14.92 7.07
CA GLU A 508 31.48 15.39 6.42
C GLU A 508 32.76 14.88 7.12
N MET A 509 32.66 14.53 8.41
CA MET A 509 33.76 13.99 9.22
C MET A 509 33.82 12.44 9.23
N GLY A 510 32.95 11.77 8.48
CA GLY A 510 32.88 10.30 8.42
C GLY A 510 32.16 9.66 9.61
N ASP A 511 31.43 10.43 10.42
CA ASP A 511 30.68 9.89 11.55
C ASP A 511 29.35 9.27 11.09
N ASN A 512 29.07 8.08 11.61
CA ASN A 512 27.78 7.42 11.47
C ASN A 512 26.75 8.02 12.43
N PHE A 513 25.45 7.84 12.15
CA PHE A 513 24.38 8.30 13.05
C PHE A 513 24.55 7.83 14.50
N GLN A 514 25.04 6.60 14.71
CA GLN A 514 25.33 6.08 16.05
C GLN A 514 26.51 6.77 16.75
N THR A 515 27.53 7.23 16.02
CA THR A 515 28.63 7.99 16.63
C THR A 515 28.19 9.42 16.94
N VAL A 516 27.29 9.99 16.14
CA VAL A 516 26.63 11.27 16.44
C VAL A 516 25.84 11.20 17.75
N LEU A 517 25.02 10.15 17.95
CA LEU A 517 24.28 9.95 19.20
C LEU A 517 25.23 9.84 20.42
N LYS A 518 26.31 9.07 20.31
CA LYS A 518 27.34 8.95 21.36
C LYS A 518 28.08 10.26 21.65
N ASN A 519 28.24 11.10 20.64
CA ASN A 519 28.86 12.42 20.79
C ASN A 519 27.89 13.42 21.42
N GLN A 520 26.59 13.33 21.13
CA GLN A 520 25.54 14.11 21.80
C GLN A 520 25.43 13.80 23.29
N GLU A 521 25.61 12.53 23.69
CA GLU A 521 25.62 12.15 25.12
C GLU A 521 26.73 12.88 25.89
N LYS A 522 27.88 13.10 25.25
CA LYS A 522 29.08 13.76 25.81
C LYS A 522 29.01 15.29 25.80
N MET A 523 28.03 15.91 25.16
CA MET A 523 27.87 17.37 25.14
C MET A 523 27.51 17.93 26.52
N THR A 524 27.97 19.14 26.81
CA THR A 524 27.62 19.84 28.06
C THR A 524 26.17 20.32 28.06
N ARG A 525 25.58 20.52 29.23
CA ARG A 525 24.17 20.93 29.39
C ARG A 525 23.80 22.20 28.61
N LYS A 526 24.73 23.16 28.50
CA LYS A 526 24.55 24.41 27.74
C LYS A 526 24.59 24.21 26.21
N GLU A 527 25.26 23.17 25.73
CA GLU A 527 25.30 22.81 24.31
C GLU A 527 24.03 22.05 23.93
N LYS A 528 23.57 21.15 24.81
CA LYS A 528 22.31 20.40 24.65
C LYS A 528 21.07 21.30 24.57
N GLU A 529 21.06 22.45 25.24
CA GLU A 529 19.95 23.43 25.16
C GLU A 529 19.92 24.20 23.81
N LYS A 530 21.05 24.25 23.08
CA LYS A 530 21.15 24.97 21.80
C LYS A 530 21.03 24.06 20.58
N SER A 531 21.39 22.79 20.71
CA SER A 531 21.32 21.80 19.65
C SER A 531 20.08 20.94 19.76
N TYR A 532 19.50 20.56 18.62
CA TYR A 532 18.46 19.55 18.61
C TYR A 532 19.01 18.19 19.02
N LEU A 533 18.36 17.54 19.99
CA LEU A 533 18.71 16.22 20.48
C LEU A 533 18.02 15.18 19.60
N PHE A 534 18.80 14.25 19.04
CA PHE A 534 18.24 13.13 18.27
C PHE A 534 18.09 11.92 19.18
N GLU A 535 17.00 11.19 19.05
CA GLU A 535 16.83 9.87 19.65
C GLU A 535 17.06 8.78 18.60
N ASN A 536 17.16 7.51 19.03
CA ASN A 536 17.29 6.37 18.12
C ASN A 536 15.92 5.93 17.58
N THR A 537 15.09 6.88 17.17
CA THR A 537 13.77 6.66 16.58
C THR A 537 13.85 6.69 15.04
N PRO A 538 12.97 5.98 14.31
CA PRO A 538 12.88 6.06 12.85
C PRO A 538 12.69 7.49 12.34
N GLU A 539 11.90 8.30 13.05
CA GLU A 539 11.61 9.69 12.74
C GLU A 539 12.87 10.56 12.83
N ASP A 540 13.64 10.43 13.92
CA ASP A 540 14.84 11.25 14.13
C ASP A 540 15.98 10.89 13.18
N ARG A 541 16.03 9.65 12.69
CA ARG A 541 16.95 9.26 11.60
C ARG A 541 16.63 9.99 10.30
N VAL A 542 15.35 10.14 9.97
CA VAL A 542 14.89 10.91 8.81
C VAL A 542 15.17 12.41 9.01
N ARG A 543 14.89 12.95 10.20
CA ARG A 543 15.19 14.36 10.55
C ARG A 543 16.67 14.68 10.42
N PHE A 544 17.52 13.78 10.90
CA PHE A 544 18.97 13.92 10.77
C PHE A 544 19.41 14.03 9.30
N GLU A 545 18.87 13.16 8.44
CA GLU A 545 19.18 13.18 7.01
C GLU A 545 18.67 14.47 6.34
N ILE A 546 17.42 14.87 6.60
CA ILE A 546 16.81 16.09 6.02
C ILE A 546 17.62 17.33 6.41
N ARG A 547 18.01 17.48 7.68
CA ARG A 547 18.79 18.64 8.15
C ARG A 547 20.18 18.70 7.56
N LYS A 548 20.81 17.54 7.37
CA LYS A 548 22.10 17.44 6.69
C LYS A 548 21.97 17.88 5.23
N ILE A 549 20.97 17.34 4.52
CA ILE A 549 20.66 17.71 3.13
C ILE A 549 20.40 19.21 3.02
N ALA A 550 19.62 19.79 3.93
CA ALA A 550 19.35 21.23 3.98
C ALA A 550 20.64 22.07 4.12
N GLY A 551 21.55 21.64 4.99
CA GLY A 551 22.85 22.30 5.20
C GLY A 551 23.81 22.19 4.01
N ASP A 552 23.83 21.05 3.33
CA ASP A 552 24.71 20.81 2.18
C ASP A 552 24.18 21.51 0.91
N LEU A 553 22.85 21.47 0.69
CA LEU A 553 22.21 22.07 -0.48
C LEU A 553 22.19 23.59 -0.45
N SER A 554 21.97 24.20 0.71
CA SER A 554 22.04 25.66 0.86
C SER A 554 23.40 26.20 0.38
N ARG A 555 24.51 25.52 0.70
CA ARG A 555 25.86 25.91 0.25
C ARG A 555 26.04 25.84 -1.27
N VAL A 556 25.36 24.91 -1.94
CA VAL A 556 25.41 24.73 -3.40
C VAL A 556 24.52 25.75 -4.12
N LEU A 557 23.30 25.98 -3.60
CA LEU A 557 22.31 26.86 -4.20
C LEU A 557 22.65 28.36 -4.02
N PHE A 558 23.39 28.73 -2.96
CA PHE A 558 23.79 30.11 -2.67
C PHE A 558 25.16 30.54 -3.22
N GLY A 559 25.74 29.76 -4.14
CA GLY A 559 26.69 30.31 -5.11
C GLY A 559 28.06 30.74 -4.56
N ASN A 560 28.65 29.98 -3.64
CA ASN A 560 30.08 30.17 -3.35
C ASN A 560 30.92 29.46 -4.44
N LYS A 561 31.25 30.19 -5.54
CA LYS A 561 31.94 29.68 -6.75
C LYS A 561 33.19 28.83 -6.51
N LYS A 562 33.81 28.90 -5.32
CA LYS A 562 35.01 28.12 -4.97
C LYS A 562 34.71 26.70 -4.46
N LYS A 563 33.47 26.40 -4.04
CA LYS A 563 33.10 25.08 -3.46
C LYS A 563 32.10 24.28 -4.30
N SER A 564 31.58 24.82 -5.40
CA SER A 564 30.90 24.01 -6.41
C SER A 564 31.93 23.10 -7.09
N LEU A 565 32.10 21.90 -6.55
CA LEU A 565 32.98 20.85 -7.06
C LEU A 565 32.77 20.64 -8.56
N CYS A 566 33.90 20.45 -9.26
CA CYS A 566 34.04 20.13 -10.69
C CYS A 566 34.18 21.31 -11.68
N GLY A 567 34.84 22.39 -11.27
CA GLY A 567 35.36 23.41 -12.20
C GLY A 567 36.79 23.09 -12.67
N ARG A 568 36.95 22.42 -13.82
CA ARG A 568 37.96 22.72 -14.89
C ARG A 568 38.19 21.58 -15.89
N ARG A 569 37.96 20.30 -15.56
CA ARG A 569 38.30 19.18 -16.47
C ARG A 569 37.18 18.73 -17.40
N TRP A 570 35.94 19.18 -17.16
CA TRP A 570 34.75 18.80 -17.94
C TRP A 570 34.41 19.75 -19.10
N MET A 571 35.00 20.96 -19.15
CA MET A 571 34.64 21.96 -20.17
C MET A 571 35.39 21.80 -21.51
N GLU A 572 36.51 21.07 -21.56
CA GLU A 572 37.26 20.89 -22.81
C GLU A 572 36.58 19.92 -23.79
N THR A 573 35.80 18.94 -23.30
CA THR A 573 35.30 17.82 -24.12
C THR A 573 33.95 18.10 -24.79
N ARG A 574 33.32 19.27 -24.58
CA ARG A 574 31.98 19.61 -25.12
C ARG A 574 31.91 20.86 -25.99
N ARG A 575 33.05 21.42 -26.39
CA ARG A 575 33.08 22.56 -27.33
C ARG A 575 32.67 22.23 -28.77
N THR A 576 32.47 20.95 -29.11
CA THR A 576 32.11 20.53 -30.47
C THR A 576 30.64 20.15 -30.68
N ALA A 577 29.76 20.29 -29.68
CA ALA A 577 28.38 19.78 -29.80
C ALA A 577 27.23 20.72 -29.39
N LEU A 578 27.47 22.00 -29.08
CA LEU A 578 26.40 22.93 -28.69
C LEU A 578 26.64 24.34 -29.23
N ALA A 579 26.28 24.56 -30.48
CA ALA A 579 25.56 25.77 -30.86
C ALA A 579 24.06 25.46 -30.67
N ASP A 580 23.31 26.42 -30.15
CA ASP A 580 21.89 26.36 -29.80
C ASP A 580 21.55 25.85 -28.38
N CYS A 581 20.70 26.63 -27.71
CA CYS A 581 20.05 26.42 -26.41
C CYS A 581 20.81 26.88 -25.15
N SER A 582 21.00 28.19 -25.03
CA SER A 582 21.19 28.90 -23.76
C SER A 582 19.85 29.14 -23.04
N PHE A 583 19.30 28.13 -22.36
CA PHE A 583 18.27 28.32 -21.30
C PHE A 583 18.09 27.09 -20.36
N LEU A 584 18.95 26.08 -20.46
CA LEU A 584 18.72 24.73 -19.89
C LEU A 584 19.48 24.44 -18.58
N SER A 585 19.96 25.45 -17.85
CA SER A 585 20.83 25.25 -16.68
C SER A 585 20.11 25.11 -15.33
N ILE A 586 18.80 25.37 -15.24
CA ILE A 586 18.06 25.32 -13.95
C ILE A 586 17.09 24.12 -13.86
N LEU A 587 16.65 23.54 -14.97
CA LEU A 587 15.69 22.41 -14.98
C LEU A 587 16.33 21.00 -14.98
N ARG A 588 17.64 20.88 -14.74
CA ARG A 588 18.29 19.58 -14.48
C ARG A 588 18.60 19.38 -13.00
N GLY A 589 17.59 19.59 -12.16
CA GLY A 589 17.60 19.22 -10.75
C GLY A 589 16.95 17.86 -10.49
N ASN A 590 17.27 16.84 -11.30
CA ASN A 590 17.02 15.46 -10.91
C ASN A 590 18.11 15.08 -9.89
N TRP A 591 17.80 15.11 -8.61
CA TRP A 591 18.71 14.66 -7.56
C TRP A 591 18.85 13.14 -7.64
N ARG A 592 19.76 12.71 -8.51
CA ARG A 592 20.17 11.32 -8.64
C ARG A 592 21.29 11.08 -7.63
N ILE A 593 20.97 10.48 -6.50
CA ILE A 593 21.98 9.94 -5.59
C ILE A 593 22.49 8.64 -6.24
N LEU A 594 23.74 8.65 -6.71
CA LEU A 594 24.47 7.44 -7.09
C LEU A 594 24.80 6.69 -5.81
N CYS A 595 24.28 5.46 -5.66
CA CYS A 595 24.78 4.50 -4.69
C CYS A 595 26.10 3.90 -5.14
#